data_AF-A0A6V7HL66-F1
#
_entry.id   AF-A0A6V7HL66-F1
#
_cell.length_a   1.000
_cell.length_b   1.000
_cell.length_c   1.000
_cell.angle_alpha   90.00
_cell.angle_beta   90.00
_cell.angle_gamma   90.00
#
_symmetry.space_group_name_H-M   'P 1'
#
loop_
_entity.id
_entity.type
_entity.pdbx_description
1 polymer ?
#
loop_
_entity_poly.entity_id
_entity_poly.type
_entity_poly.pdbx_seq_one_letter_code
_entity_poly.pdbx_strand_id
1 'polypeptide(L)' 'DHVLVQNTTGGILMSAQNLVLQKINRDNGGNYTCLASNDRGETSSAVVPLRVQ' A
#
# COMPACT_ATOMS: atom_id res chain seq x y z
N ASP A 1 4.04 8.14 -8.98
CA ASP A 1 3.48 7.50 -7.77
C ASP A 1 2.15 6.84 -8.07
N HIS A 2 1.97 5.60 -7.59
CA HIS A 2 0.73 4.84 -7.80
C HIS A 2 0.07 4.58 -6.44
N VAL A 3 -1.10 5.18 -6.22
CA VAL A 3 -1.86 4.97 -4.98
C VAL A 3 -2.58 3.62 -5.08
N LEU A 4 -2.40 2.78 -4.07
CA LEU A 4 -3.20 1.56 -3.93
C LEU A 4 -4.51 1.91 -3.25
N VAL A 5 -5.61 1.44 -3.81
CA VAL A 5 -6.96 1.53 -3.23
C VAL A 5 -7.47 0.13 -2.90
N GLN A 6 -8.40 0.03 -1.95
CA GLN A 6 -8.94 -1.26 -1.54
C GLN A 6 -9.56 -1.96 -2.75
N ASN A 7 -9.11 -3.18 -3.02
CA ASN A 7 -9.58 -4.01 -4.12
C ASN A 7 -9.51 -5.47 -3.68
N THR A 8 -10.57 -5.93 -3.00
CA THR A 8 -10.65 -7.28 -2.44
C THR A 8 -10.56 -8.36 -3.53
N THR A 9 -11.20 -8.14 -4.69
CA THR A 9 -11.12 -9.04 -5.84
C THR A 9 -9.70 -9.13 -6.42
N GLY A 10 -9.00 -8.00 -6.46
CA GLY A 10 -7.59 -7.90 -6.89
C GLY A 10 -6.56 -8.26 -5.82
N GLY A 11 -6.99 -8.70 -4.64
CA GLY A 11 -6.08 -9.11 -3.55
C GLY A 11 -5.48 -7.97 -2.73
N ILE A 12 -6.00 -6.75 -2.84
CA ILE A 12 -5.60 -5.59 -2.04
C ILE A 12 -6.62 -5.37 -0.93
N LEU A 13 -6.26 -5.74 0.30
CA LEU A 13 -7.10 -5.51 1.48
C LEU A 13 -6.44 -4.44 2.35
N MET A 14 -7.22 -3.45 2.74
CA MET A 14 -6.77 -2.39 3.64
C MET A 14 -7.70 -2.29 4.84
N SER A 15 -7.12 -2.05 6.01
CA SER A 15 -7.85 -1.85 7.26
C SER A 15 -7.07 -0.89 8.15
N ALA A 16 -7.57 0.35 8.32
CA ALA A 16 -6.95 1.41 9.11
C ALA A 16 -5.43 1.54 8.84
N GLN A 17 -4.59 0.88 9.66
CA GLN A 17 -3.12 0.93 9.57
C GLN A 17 -2.49 -0.26 8.83
N ASN A 18 -3.29 -1.21 8.35
CA ASN A 18 -2.80 -2.47 7.75
C ASN A 18 -3.09 -2.51 6.25
N LEU A 19 -2.08 -2.92 5.47
CA LEU A 19 -2.19 -3.28 4.06
C LEU A 19 -1.80 -4.75 3.89
N VAL A 20 -2.69 -5.52 3.27
CA VAL A 20 -2.47 -6.92 2.91
C VAL A 20 -2.55 -7.05 1.39
N LEU A 21 -1.48 -7.57 0.80
CA LEU A 21 -1.41 -7.89 -0.62
C LEU A 21 -1.40 -9.41 -0.78
N GLN A 22 -2.36 -9.94 -1.53
CA GLN A 22 -2.51 -11.37 -1.79
C GLN A 22 -2.11 -11.71 -3.22
N LYS A 23 -1.55 -12.90 -3.43
CA LYS A 23 -1.15 -13.44 -4.75
C LYS A 23 -0.21 -12.49 -5.52
N ILE A 24 0.76 -11.90 -4.82
CA ILE A 24 1.73 -10.97 -5.40
C ILE A 24 2.80 -11.68 -6.24
N ASN A 25 3.38 -10.93 -7.17
CA ASN A 25 4.52 -11.33 -8.00
C ASN A 25 5.65 -10.28 -7.90
N ARG A 26 6.73 -10.45 -8.68
CA ARG A 26 7.91 -9.57 -8.65
C ARG A 26 7.62 -8.13 -9.06
N ASP A 27 6.60 -7.90 -9.88
CA ASP A 27 6.19 -6.55 -10.31
C ASP A 27 5.49 -5.78 -9.19
N ASN A 28 5.06 -6.48 -8.12
CA ASN A 28 4.59 -5.86 -6.90
C ASN A 28 5.73 -5.52 -5.92
N GLY A 29 6.98 -5.82 -6.25
CA GLY A 29 8.12 -5.37 -5.44
C GLY A 29 8.31 -3.86 -5.55
N GLY A 30 8.82 -3.23 -4.50
CA GLY A 30 9.08 -1.78 -4.52
C GLY A 30 9.02 -1.13 -3.15
N ASN A 31 9.04 0.20 -3.16
CA ASN A 31 9.00 1.02 -1.96
C ASN A 31 7.55 1.45 -1.69
N TYR A 32 7.03 1.06 -0.53
CA TYR A 32 5.68 1.39 -0.10
C TYR A 32 5.70 2.47 0.98
N THR A 33 4.71 3.34 0.95
CA THR A 33 4.40 4.27 2.03
C THR A 33 2.90 4.23 2.31
N CYS A 34 2.51 4.45 3.56
CA CYS A 34 1.12 4.70 3.92
C CYS A 34 0.81 6.19 3.77
N LEU A 35 -0.31 6.53 3.14
CA LEU A 35 -0.81 7.89 3.00
C LEU A 35 -2.00 8.08 3.94
N ALA A 36 -1.95 9.08 4.80
CA ALA A 36 -3.07 9.52 5.62
C ALA A 36 -3.51 10.92 5.18
N SER A 37 -4.81 11.10 4.95
CA SER A 37 -5.40 12.36 4.47
C SER A 37 -6.57 12.78 5.36
N ASN A 38 -6.64 14.07 5.66
CA ASN A 38 -7.77 14.73 6.32
C ASN A 38 -7.93 16.16 5.79
N ASP A 39 -8.92 16.92 6.27
CA ASP A 39 -9.19 18.29 5.81
C ASP A 39 -8.03 19.28 6.03
N ARG A 40 -7.01 18.92 6.81
CA ARG A 40 -5.80 19.73 7.04
C ARG A 40 -4.68 19.41 6.06
N GLY A 41 -4.79 18.31 5.30
CA GLY A 41 -3.81 17.89 4.32
C GLY A 41 -3.43 16.41 4.43
N GLU A 42 -2.30 16.08 3.82
CA GLU A 42 -1.81 14.71 3.67
C GLU A 42 -0.46 14.52 4.34
N THR A 43 -0.23 13.34 4.88
CA THR A 43 1.09 12.92 5.38
C THR A 43 1.39 11.50 4.94
N SER A 44 2.67 11.21 4.77
CA SER A 44 3.16 9.87 4.42
C SER A 44 3.99 9.28 5.54
N SER A 45 3.97 7.95 5.67
CA SER A 45 4.86 7.22 6.58
C SER A 45 6.29 7.20 6.07
N ALA A 46 7.20 6.63 6.87
CA ALA A 46 8.49 6.17 6.35
C ALA A 46 8.30 5.10 5.26
N VAL A 47 9.31 4.96 4.41
CA VAL A 47 9.32 3.96 3.33
C VAL A 47 9.54 2.56 3.89
N VAL A 48 8.76 1.61 3.38
CA VAL A 48 8.89 0.18 3.65
C VAL A 48 9.22 -0.56 2.34
N PRO A 49 10.41 -1.14 2.19
CA PRO A 49 10.77 -1.89 0.99
C PRO A 49 10.13 -3.29 1.00
N LEU A 50 9.35 -3.61 -0.03
CA LEU A 50 8.80 -4.93 -0.27
C LEU A 50 9.64 -5.66 -1.32
N ARG A 51 10.22 -6.80 -0.94
CA ARG A 51 10.95 -7.69 -1.86
C ARG A 51 10.19 -8.99 -2.01
N VAL A 52 9.85 -9.34 -3.26
CA VAL A 52 9.24 -10.61 -3.64
C VAL A 52 10.31 -11.49 -4.30
N GLN A 53 10.43 -12.76 -3.87
CA GLN A 53 11.45 -13.71 -4.36
C GLN A 53 10.85 -14.67 -5.39
#